data_AF-A0A0V0H2D0-F1
#
_entry.id   AF-A0A0V0H2D0-F1
#
_cell.length_a   1.000
_cell.length_b   1.000
_cell.length_c   1.000
_cell.angle_alpha   90.00
_cell.angle_beta   90.00
_cell.angle_gamma   90.00
#
_symmetry.space_group_name_H-M   'P 1'
#
loop_
_entity.id
_entity.type
_entity.pdbx_description
1 polymer ?
#
loop_
_entity_poly.entity_id
_entity_poly.type
_entity_poly.pdbx_seq_one_letter_code
_entity_poly.pdbx_strand_id
1 'polypeptide(L)'
;MMSIFPIPAKITKRLDAIRRNFQWKGNEDKKKYHLVKWGELLVSKRGGGLNIRDASTQNKSLMMKWLWKFASPEVSLRKEVITTNYGMEDKWMAEVVTNPYDCSVWRSIRNLWLLVKDRTNCKVGNGEKVAFWNDIWCGQETLKQAFPELHSLSQAQEASVADLWTRQG
;
A
#
# COMPACT_ATOMS: atom_id res chain seq x y z
N MET A 1 -8.17 -5.43 14.86
CA MET A 1 -6.77 -4.97 15.04
C MET A 1 -5.81 -5.35 13.91
N MET A 2 -6.06 -6.40 13.12
CA MET A 2 -5.18 -6.83 12.00
C MET A 2 -4.96 -5.81 10.87
N SER A 3 -5.78 -4.77 10.78
CA SER A 3 -5.78 -3.84 9.63
C SER A 3 -5.08 -2.51 9.87
N ILE A 4 -4.71 -2.22 11.12
CA ILE A 4 -4.24 -0.88 11.54
C ILE A 4 -2.82 -0.93 12.08
N PHE A 5 -2.46 -2.00 12.79
CA PHE A 5 -1.15 -2.15 13.41
C PHE A 5 -0.28 -3.14 12.62
N PRO A 6 1.03 -2.88 12.48
CA PRO A 6 1.97 -3.88 11.97
C PRO A 6 2.02 -5.05 12.97
N ILE A 7 1.78 -6.26 12.49
CA ILE A 7 1.80 -7.44 13.37
C ILE A 7 3.26 -7.84 13.61
N PRO A 8 3.70 -7.98 14.88
CA PRO A 8 5.04 -8.44 15.17
C PRO A 8 5.31 -9.83 14.61
N ALA A 9 6.52 -10.07 14.12
CA ALA A 9 6.92 -11.35 13.52
C ALA A 9 6.74 -12.55 14.46
N LYS A 10 6.84 -12.35 15.78
CA LYS A 10 6.58 -13.40 16.78
C LYS A 10 5.11 -13.84 16.77
N ILE A 11 4.19 -12.90 16.60
CA ILE A 11 2.75 -13.16 16.55
C ILE A 11 2.38 -13.85 15.24
N THR A 12 2.93 -13.42 14.10
CA THR A 12 2.71 -14.11 12.82
C THR A 12 3.22 -15.56 12.89
N LYS A 13 4.44 -15.78 13.38
CA LYS A 13 5.00 -17.13 13.60
C LYS A 13 4.13 -17.99 14.53
N ARG A 14 3.56 -17.40 15.58
CA ARG A 14 2.65 -18.10 16.49
C ARG A 14 1.33 -18.48 15.80
N LEU A 15 0.76 -17.56 15.02
CA LEU A 15 -0.45 -17.85 14.22
C LEU A 15 -0.19 -18.95 13.20
N ASP A 16 0.95 -18.91 12.51
CA ASP A 16 1.35 -19.97 11.58
C ASP A 16 1.57 -21.30 12.29
N ALA A 17 2.15 -21.31 13.50
CA ALA A 17 2.26 -22.52 14.30
C ALA A 17 0.89 -23.10 14.66
N ILE A 18 -0.07 -22.28 15.07
CA ILE A 18 -1.44 -22.72 15.38
C ILE A 18 -2.13 -23.29 14.13
N ARG A 19 -2.05 -22.58 13.00
CA ARG A 19 -2.63 -23.02 11.72
C ARG A 19 -2.01 -24.32 11.21
N ARG A 20 -0.68 -24.46 11.34
CA ARG A 20 0.03 -25.71 11.03
C ARG A 20 -0.42 -26.85 11.93
N ASN A 21 -0.39 -26.65 13.24
CA ASN A 21 -0.81 -27.69 14.17
C ASN A 21 -2.25 -28.12 13.91
N PHE A 22 -3.15 -27.19 13.62
CA PHE A 22 -4.51 -27.53 13.21
C PHE A 22 -4.55 -28.40 11.94
N GLN A 23 -3.82 -28.02 10.89
CA GLN A 23 -3.84 -28.72 9.59
C GLN A 23 -3.32 -30.17 9.66
N TRP A 24 -2.23 -30.42 10.40
CA TRP A 24 -1.63 -31.77 10.46
C TRP A 24 -2.00 -32.55 11.70
N LYS A 25 -2.19 -31.90 12.86
CA LYS A 25 -2.48 -32.55 14.14
C LYS A 25 -3.99 -32.73 14.36
N GLY A 26 -4.81 -31.80 13.86
CA GLY A 26 -6.23 -31.71 14.22
C GLY A 26 -6.41 -31.39 15.71
N ASN A 27 -7.47 -31.93 16.31
CA ASN A 27 -7.74 -31.84 17.76
C ASN A 27 -7.07 -32.96 18.59
N GLU A 28 -6.23 -33.78 17.97
CA GLU A 28 -5.55 -34.87 18.68
C GLU A 28 -4.30 -34.36 19.40
N ASP A 29 -4.05 -34.87 20.61
CA ASP A 29 -2.84 -34.55 21.36
C ASP A 29 -1.58 -35.28 20.86
N LYS A 30 -1.73 -36.22 19.92
CA LYS A 30 -0.61 -36.98 19.33
C LYS A 30 0.20 -36.14 18.35
N LYS A 31 1.52 -36.18 18.47
CA LYS A 31 2.44 -35.50 17.53
C LYS A 31 2.29 -36.12 16.13
N LYS A 32 1.96 -35.29 15.12
CA LYS A 32 1.90 -35.67 13.71
C LYS A 32 2.99 -34.93 12.92
N TYR A 33 3.53 -35.58 11.88
CA TYR A 33 4.60 -35.02 11.06
C TYR A 33 4.05 -34.01 10.05
N HIS A 34 4.77 -32.91 9.83
CA HIS A 34 4.44 -31.92 8.82
C HIS A 34 5.03 -32.39 7.48
N LEU A 35 4.18 -32.98 6.63
CA LEU A 35 4.60 -33.61 5.38
C LEU A 35 5.03 -32.60 4.29
N VAL A 36 4.56 -31.35 4.38
CA VAL A 36 4.81 -30.31 3.38
C VAL A 36 5.29 -29.04 4.09
N LYS A 37 6.24 -28.33 3.47
CA LYS A 37 6.71 -27.03 3.97
C LYS A 37 5.55 -26.04 4.01
N TRP A 38 5.49 -25.20 5.06
CA TRP A 38 4.39 -24.26 5.22
C TRP A 38 4.25 -23.28 4.05
N GLY A 39 5.37 -22.78 3.52
CA GLY A 39 5.38 -21.84 2.40
C GLY A 39 4.68 -22.39 1.15
N GLU A 40 4.79 -23.70 0.88
CA GLU A 40 4.12 -24.35 -0.26
C GLU A 40 2.60 -24.33 -0.12
N LEU A 41 2.09 -24.43 1.12
CA LEU A 41 0.65 -24.36 1.36
C LEU A 41 0.07 -22.95 1.18
N LEU A 42 0.90 -21.92 1.31
CA LEU A 42 0.48 -20.52 1.11
C LEU A 42 0.26 -20.20 -0.38
N VAL A 43 0.87 -20.97 -1.29
CA VAL A 43 0.73 -20.80 -2.74
C VAL A 43 -0.72 -21.07 -3.17
N SER A 44 -1.14 -20.43 -4.26
CA SER A 44 -2.48 -20.65 -4.83
C SER A 44 -2.73 -22.11 -5.21
N LYS A 45 -4.00 -22.53 -5.26
CA LYS A 45 -4.39 -23.89 -5.70
C LYS A 45 -3.89 -24.21 -7.12
N ARG A 46 -3.88 -23.23 -8.02
CA ARG A 46 -3.34 -23.39 -9.39
C ARG A 46 -1.83 -23.61 -9.40
N GLY A 47 -1.12 -23.08 -8.41
CA GLY A 47 0.32 -23.27 -8.24
C GLY A 47 0.68 -24.45 -7.33
N GLY A 48 -0.25 -25.37 -7.05
CA GLY A 48 0.00 -26.58 -6.25
C GLY A 48 -0.10 -26.41 -4.72
N GLY A 49 -0.47 -25.23 -4.23
CA GLY A 49 -0.67 -24.96 -2.80
C GLY A 49 -2.13 -25.08 -2.34
N LEU A 50 -2.40 -24.67 -1.10
CA LEU A 50 -3.76 -24.67 -0.51
C LEU A 50 -4.42 -23.30 -0.48
N ASN A 51 -3.74 -22.26 -0.99
CA ASN A 51 -4.19 -20.87 -0.99
C ASN A 51 -4.43 -20.33 0.43
N ILE A 52 -3.64 -20.77 1.40
CA ILE A 52 -3.67 -20.24 2.77
C ILE A 52 -3.05 -18.84 2.77
N ARG A 53 -3.74 -17.85 3.31
CA ARG A 53 -3.24 -16.47 3.33
C ARG A 53 -2.12 -16.29 4.35
N ASP A 54 -0.98 -15.81 3.87
CA ASP A 54 0.10 -15.34 4.74
C ASP A 54 -0.37 -14.17 5.61
N ALA A 55 -0.19 -14.29 6.93
CA ALA A 55 -0.71 -13.32 7.89
C ALA A 55 0.01 -11.96 7.79
N SER A 56 1.31 -11.95 7.47
CA SER A 56 2.08 -10.72 7.30
C SER A 56 1.64 -9.97 6.05
N THR A 57 1.50 -10.67 4.93
CA THR A 57 1.02 -10.14 3.66
C THR A 57 -0.40 -9.63 3.79
N GLN A 58 -1.28 -10.38 4.46
CA GLN A 58 -2.64 -9.93 4.74
C GLN A 58 -2.65 -8.64 5.58
N ASN A 59 -1.83 -8.55 6.63
CA ASN A 59 -1.70 -7.34 7.43
C ASN A 59 -1.23 -6.13 6.62
N LYS A 60 -0.17 -6.29 5.81
CA LYS A 60 0.31 -5.23 4.90
C LYS A 60 -0.78 -4.78 3.92
N SER A 61 -1.48 -5.73 3.28
CA SER A 61 -2.57 -5.41 2.35
C SER A 61 -3.72 -4.63 3.00
N LEU A 62 -4.05 -4.95 4.24
CA LEU A 62 -5.11 -4.25 4.98
C LEU A 62 -4.69 -2.84 5.40
N MET A 63 -3.41 -2.63 5.73
CA MET A 63 -2.86 -1.29 5.95
C MET A 63 -2.83 -0.47 4.65
N MET A 64 -2.42 -1.08 3.53
CA MET A 64 -2.48 -0.46 2.20
C MET A 64 -3.91 -0.06 1.81
N LYS A 65 -4.93 -0.84 2.21
CA LYS A 65 -6.34 -0.47 2.01
C LYS A 65 -6.70 0.85 2.69
N TRP A 66 -6.08 1.19 3.83
CA TRP A 66 -6.28 2.49 4.47
C TRP A 66 -5.64 3.63 3.68
N LEU A 67 -4.46 3.40 3.12
CA LEU A 67 -3.81 4.35 2.21
C LEU A 67 -4.69 4.63 1.00
N TRP A 68 -5.21 3.57 0.39
CA TRP A 68 -6.14 3.69 -0.75
C TRP A 68 -7.37 4.53 -0.39
N LYS A 69 -7.97 4.28 0.78
CA LYS A 69 -9.11 5.09 1.26
C LYS A 69 -8.75 6.55 1.50
N PHE A 70 -7.53 6.85 1.92
CA PHE A 70 -7.06 8.24 2.06
C PHE A 70 -6.86 8.89 0.69
N ALA A 71 -6.25 8.18 -0.25
CA ALA A 71 -6.00 8.64 -1.62
C ALA A 71 -7.30 8.90 -2.40
N SER A 72 -8.35 8.12 -2.11
CA SER A 72 -9.66 8.27 -2.73
C SER A 72 -10.19 9.71 -2.65
N PRO A 73 -10.97 10.14 -3.66
CA PRO A 73 -11.50 11.50 -3.74
C PRO A 73 -12.55 11.81 -2.67
N GLU A 74 -13.09 10.79 -2.01
CA GLU A 74 -14.07 10.92 -0.92
C GLU A 74 -13.51 11.74 0.25
N VAL A 75 -14.17 12.86 0.55
CA VAL A 75 -13.92 13.63 1.76
C VAL A 75 -14.45 12.82 2.94
N SER A 76 -13.60 12.55 3.91
CA SER A 76 -13.99 11.87 5.15
C SER A 76 -13.31 12.53 6.34
N LEU A 77 -13.98 12.54 7.49
CA LEU A 77 -13.41 13.05 8.75
C LEU A 77 -12.04 12.44 9.06
N ARG A 78 -11.81 11.19 8.66
CA ARG A 78 -10.52 10.51 8.84
C ARG A 78 -9.42 11.16 8.03
N LYS A 79 -9.70 11.49 6.77
CA LYS A 79 -8.77 12.18 5.87
C LYS A 79 -8.44 13.56 6.41
N GLU A 80 -9.43 14.28 6.91
CA GLU A 80 -9.26 15.58 7.54
C GLU A 80 -8.37 15.49 8.80
N VAL A 81 -8.70 14.62 9.75
CA VAL A 81 -7.90 14.41 10.97
C VAL A 81 -6.46 14.05 10.65
N ILE A 82 -6.23 13.17 9.67
CA ILE A 82 -4.88 12.78 9.25
C ILE A 82 -4.16 13.97 8.62
N THR A 83 -4.83 14.72 7.75
CA THR A 83 -4.23 15.89 7.07
C THR A 83 -3.88 16.99 8.07
N THR A 84 -4.74 17.25 9.05
CA THR A 84 -4.50 18.27 10.10
C THR A 84 -3.37 17.85 11.04
N ASN A 85 -3.27 16.57 11.38
CA ASN A 85 -2.25 16.08 12.31
C ASN A 85 -0.88 15.84 11.66
N TYR A 86 -0.85 15.48 10.37
CA TYR A 86 0.36 15.02 9.70
C TYR A 86 0.70 15.73 8.39
N GLY A 87 -0.12 16.68 7.92
CA GLY A 87 0.13 17.41 6.67
C GLY A 87 -0.13 16.61 5.38
N MET A 88 0.04 17.28 4.25
CA MET A 88 0.05 16.67 2.90
C MET A 88 1.37 16.98 2.19
N GLU A 89 2.03 15.95 1.68
CA GLU A 89 3.23 16.08 0.85
C GLU A 89 2.86 16.32 -0.61
N ASP A 90 1.77 15.72 -1.06
CA ASP A 90 1.27 15.82 -2.43
C ASP A 90 -0.27 15.77 -2.40
N LYS A 91 -0.90 16.01 -3.55
CA LYS A 91 -2.36 16.16 -3.70
C LYS A 91 -3.18 14.94 -3.26
N TRP A 92 -2.53 13.78 -3.13
CA TRP A 92 -3.13 12.54 -2.65
C TRP A 92 -2.31 11.80 -1.59
N MET A 93 -1.16 12.34 -1.16
CA MET A 93 -0.23 11.70 -0.21
C MET A 93 -0.05 12.54 1.05
N ALA A 94 -0.16 11.91 2.23
CA ALA A 94 0.18 12.56 3.50
C ALA A 94 1.70 12.75 3.65
N GLU A 95 2.16 13.68 4.48
CA GLU A 95 3.61 13.84 4.71
C GLU A 95 4.23 12.62 5.41
N VAL A 96 5.54 12.49 5.24
CA VAL A 96 6.34 11.50 5.95
C VAL A 96 6.44 11.90 7.42
N VAL A 97 6.12 10.95 8.30
CA VAL A 97 6.28 11.15 9.74
C VAL A 97 7.75 11.02 10.13
N THR A 98 8.43 12.15 10.25
CA THR A 98 9.89 12.22 10.49
C THR A 98 10.27 12.13 11.97
N ASN A 99 9.33 12.32 12.90
CA ASN A 99 9.62 12.32 14.34
C ASN A 99 10.14 10.94 14.80
N PRO A 100 11.40 10.84 15.29
CA PRO A 100 11.99 9.56 15.71
C PRO A 100 11.23 8.88 16.84
N TYR A 101 10.66 9.66 17.76
CA TYR A 101 9.98 9.17 18.96
C TYR A 101 8.53 8.77 18.72
N ASP A 102 7.96 9.15 17.58
CA ASP A 102 6.58 8.85 17.28
C ASP A 102 6.47 7.47 16.61
N CYS A 103 6.11 6.46 17.41
CA CYS A 103 5.71 5.13 16.94
C CYS A 103 4.23 5.11 16.56
N SER A 104 3.74 6.16 15.90
CA SER A 104 2.32 6.27 15.58
C SER A 104 1.88 5.19 14.60
N VAL A 105 0.63 4.76 14.79
CA VAL A 105 -0.10 3.88 13.86
C VAL A 105 0.01 4.41 12.43
N TRP A 106 -0.17 5.73 12.28
CA TRP A 106 -0.11 6.38 10.98
C TRP A 106 1.26 6.24 10.32
N ARG A 107 2.37 6.38 11.07
CA ARG A 107 3.72 6.17 10.54
C ARG A 107 3.89 4.78 9.91
N SER A 108 3.40 3.73 10.60
CA SER A 108 3.48 2.35 10.08
C SER A 108 2.68 2.16 8.80
N ILE A 109 1.49 2.78 8.72
CA ILE A 109 0.63 2.77 7.54
C ILE A 109 1.28 3.59 6.41
N ARG A 110 1.75 4.81 6.69
CA ARG A 110 2.39 5.75 5.76
C ARG A 110 3.68 5.20 5.14
N ASN A 111 4.44 4.37 5.85
CA ASN A 111 5.63 3.71 5.31
C ASN A 111 5.32 2.75 4.15
N LEU A 112 4.08 2.28 4.02
CA LEU A 112 3.67 1.42 2.90
C LEU A 112 3.27 2.21 1.64
N TRP A 113 3.29 3.56 1.69
CA TRP A 113 2.82 4.38 0.58
C TRP A 113 3.65 4.20 -0.69
N LEU A 114 4.97 4.02 -0.57
CA LEU A 114 5.83 3.77 -1.72
C LEU A 114 5.41 2.51 -2.49
N LEU A 115 5.02 1.46 -1.77
CA LEU A 115 4.52 0.22 -2.39
C LEU A 115 3.15 0.40 -3.04
N VAL A 116 2.32 1.31 -2.54
CA VAL A 116 1.04 1.65 -3.18
C VAL A 116 1.31 2.45 -4.45
N LYS A 117 2.10 3.54 -4.36
CA LYS A 117 2.45 4.40 -5.50
C LYS A 117 3.05 3.61 -6.66
N ASP A 118 3.97 2.71 -6.39
CA ASP A 118 4.61 1.83 -7.39
C ASP A 118 3.63 0.85 -8.08
N ARG A 119 2.51 0.52 -7.44
CA ARG A 119 1.58 -0.53 -7.90
C ARG A 119 0.22 0.00 -8.33
N THR A 120 0.07 1.32 -8.45
CA THR A 120 -1.20 1.96 -8.79
C THR A 120 -1.00 3.03 -9.85
N ASN A 121 -1.98 3.13 -10.75
CA ASN A 121 -2.02 4.19 -11.75
C ASN A 121 -3.20 5.14 -11.45
N CYS A 122 -3.00 6.42 -11.73
CA CYS A 122 -4.00 7.46 -11.55
C CYS A 122 -4.88 7.57 -12.78
N LYS A 123 -6.17 7.27 -12.65
CA LYS A 123 -7.14 7.58 -13.70
C LYS A 123 -7.48 9.08 -13.62
N VAL A 124 -7.19 9.83 -14.68
CA VAL A 124 -7.48 11.27 -14.74
C VAL A 124 -8.99 11.50 -14.76
N GLY A 125 -9.48 12.25 -13.77
CA GLY A 125 -10.82 12.82 -13.73
C GLY A 125 -10.80 14.28 -14.13
N ASN A 126 -10.96 15.20 -13.17
CA ASN A 126 -10.77 16.64 -13.39
C ASN A 126 -9.29 17.07 -13.44
N GLY A 127 -8.36 16.17 -13.15
CA GLY A 127 -6.92 16.41 -13.22
C GLY A 127 -6.31 17.20 -12.07
N GLU A 128 -7.12 17.76 -11.16
CA GLU A 128 -6.62 18.67 -10.10
C GLU A 128 -5.67 17.99 -9.12
N LYS A 129 -5.90 16.70 -8.84
CA LYS A 129 -5.16 15.91 -7.83
C LYS A 129 -4.10 14.97 -8.42
N VAL A 130 -3.81 15.10 -9.71
CA VAL A 130 -2.87 14.23 -10.42
C VAL A 130 -1.69 15.08 -10.86
N ALA A 131 -0.50 14.79 -10.36
CA ALA A 131 0.72 15.49 -10.77
C ALA A 131 1.05 15.10 -12.23
N PHE A 132 1.24 16.09 -13.10
CA PHE A 132 1.44 15.82 -14.53
C PHE A 132 2.72 15.00 -14.77
N TRP A 133 3.80 15.35 -14.08
CA TRP A 133 5.10 14.73 -14.27
C TRP A 133 5.37 13.54 -13.34
N ASN A 134 4.88 13.59 -12.11
CA ASN A 134 5.29 12.72 -11.01
C ASN A 134 4.35 11.52 -10.75
N ASP A 135 3.15 11.51 -11.34
CA ASP A 135 2.19 10.41 -11.21
C ASP A 135 2.09 9.58 -12.51
N ILE A 136 1.82 8.27 -12.37
CA ILE A 136 1.57 7.38 -13.50
C ILE A 136 0.10 7.50 -13.90
N TRP A 137 -0.22 8.45 -14.77
CA TRP A 137 -1.58 8.65 -15.27
C TRP A 137 -1.73 8.38 -16.77
N CYS A 138 -0.61 8.29 -17.50
CA CYS A 138 -0.53 7.94 -18.90
C CYS A 138 0.57 6.89 -19.12
N GLY A 139 0.23 5.73 -19.68
CA GLY A 139 1.20 4.64 -19.91
C GLY A 139 1.48 3.77 -18.69
N GLN A 140 2.73 3.32 -18.55
CA GLN A 140 3.19 2.41 -17.48
C GLN A 140 4.22 3.03 -16.52
N GLU A 141 4.73 4.21 -16.84
CA GLU A 141 5.73 4.93 -16.04
C GLU A 141 5.38 6.42 -15.97
N THR A 142 6.09 7.17 -15.13
CA THR A 142 5.86 8.62 -15.02
C THR A 142 6.36 9.35 -16.26
N LEU A 143 5.72 10.46 -16.65
CA LEU A 143 6.21 11.26 -17.79
C LEU A 143 7.61 11.81 -17.54
N LYS A 144 7.98 12.03 -16.27
CA LYS A 144 9.34 12.39 -15.85
C LYS A 144 10.37 11.32 -16.20
N GLN A 145 10.01 10.04 -16.08
CA GLN A 145 10.89 8.92 -16.44
C GLN A 145 10.96 8.72 -17.95
N ALA A 146 9.82 8.82 -18.64
CA ALA A 146 9.75 8.67 -20.10
C ALA A 146 10.45 9.83 -20.85
N PHE A 147 10.36 11.06 -20.33
CA PHE A 147 10.86 12.28 -20.96
C PHE A 147 11.67 13.16 -19.98
N PRO A 148 12.85 12.70 -19.53
CA PRO A 148 13.62 13.39 -18.48
C PRO A 148 14.15 14.76 -18.93
N GLU A 149 14.51 14.91 -20.22
CA GLU A 149 14.96 16.18 -20.80
C GLU A 149 13.82 17.21 -20.89
N LEU A 150 12.63 16.78 -21.28
CA LEU A 150 11.47 17.67 -21.34
C LEU A 150 11.04 18.10 -19.94
N HIS A 151 11.11 17.19 -18.97
CA HIS A 151 10.88 17.51 -17.56
C HIS A 151 11.85 18.56 -17.05
N SER A 152 13.16 18.43 -17.33
CA SER A 152 14.18 19.37 -16.83
C SER A 152 14.02 20.77 -17.42
N LEU A 153 13.53 20.88 -18.66
CA LEU A 153 13.24 22.15 -19.34
C LEU A 153 11.89 22.77 -18.95
N SER A 154 10.97 21.99 -18.37
CA SER A 154 9.64 22.45 -17.97
C SER A 154 9.74 23.44 -16.80
N GLN A 155 9.06 24.58 -16.91
CA GLN A 155 8.89 25.53 -15.80
C GLN A 155 7.82 25.07 -14.79
N ALA A 156 6.99 24.10 -15.17
CA ALA A 156 5.82 23.62 -14.43
C ALA A 156 6.00 22.15 -14.02
N GLN A 157 7.12 21.84 -13.34
CA GLN A 157 7.44 20.45 -12.93
C GLN A 157 6.47 19.90 -11.89
N GLU A 158 5.94 20.76 -11.02
CA GLU A 158 5.00 20.39 -9.95
C GLU A 158 3.53 20.69 -10.30
N ALA A 159 3.25 21.02 -11.57
CA ALA A 159 1.89 21.29 -12.01
C ALA A 159 1.05 20.01 -12.09
N SER A 160 -0.26 20.15 -11.88
CA SER A 160 -1.19 19.06 -12.12
C SER A 160 -1.65 18.97 -13.56
N VAL A 161 -2.27 17.83 -13.89
CA VAL A 161 -2.89 17.63 -15.18
C VAL A 161 -3.92 18.72 -15.47
N ALA A 162 -4.70 19.16 -14.48
CA ALA A 162 -5.66 20.25 -14.66
C ALA A 162 -5.01 21.58 -15.04
N ASP A 163 -3.85 21.90 -14.45
CA ASP A 163 -3.17 23.18 -14.65
C ASP A 163 -2.61 23.30 -16.07
N LEU A 164 -2.17 22.17 -16.65
CA LEU A 164 -1.58 22.12 -17.99
C LEU A 164 -2.61 21.75 -19.08
N TRP A 165 -3.78 21.28 -18.70
CA TRP A 165 -4.85 20.92 -19.63
C TRP A 165 -5.67 22.15 -20.02
N THR A 166 -5.33 22.78 -21.14
CA THR A 166 -6.16 23.82 -21.75
C THR A 166 -7.14 23.21 -22.75
N ARG A 167 -8.38 23.73 -22.81
CA ARG A 167 -9.44 23.30 -23.76
C ARG A 167 -9.15 23.66 -25.23
N GLN A 168 -7.95 24.14 -25.55
CA GLN A 168 -7.55 24.40 -26.93
C GLN A 168 -6.94 23.13 -27.53
N GLY A 169 -7.84 22.20 -27.86
CA GLY A 169 -7.63 21.10 -28.78
C GLY A 169 -8.89 20.97 -29.62
#